data_AF-A0A3D5P2D3-F1
#
_entry.id   AF-A0A3D5P2D3-F1
#
_cell.length_a   1.000
_cell.length_b   1.000
_cell.length_c   1.000
_cell.angle_alpha   90.00
_cell.angle_beta   90.00
_cell.angle_gamma   90.00
#
_symmetry.space_group_name_H-M   'P 1'
#
loop_
_entity.id
_entity.type
_entity.pdbx_description
1 polymer ?
#
loop_
_entity_poly.entity_id
_entity_poly.type
_entity_poly.pdbx_seq_one_letter_code
_entity_poly.pdbx_strand_id
1 'polypeptide(L)' 'EESDVRAFVLRFELIHEFRRFPLKDPFLPRDLLPKPWGGDDATDVFRDLHDRLMGPADNWVSDVLRNAPPHIDQGPSVP' A
#
# COMPACT_ATOMS: atom_id res chain seq x y z
N GLU A 1 12.41 8.42 -11.61
CA GLU A 1 12.83 7.01 -11.59
C GLU A 1 13.26 6.51 -10.21
N GLU A 2 14.44 6.84 -9.66
CA GLU A 2 14.86 6.30 -8.34
C GLU A 2 13.91 6.69 -7.20
N SER A 3 13.39 7.92 -7.23
CA SER A 3 12.35 8.38 -6.29
C SER A 3 11.01 7.65 -6.45
N ASP A 4 10.66 7.22 -7.67
CA ASP A 4 9.39 6.56 -7.96
C ASP A 4 9.44 5.09 -7.52
N VAL A 5 10.56 4.40 -7.81
CA VAL A 5 10.85 3.05 -7.30
C VAL A 5 10.81 3.05 -5.77
N ARG A 6 11.49 4.03 -5.14
CA ARG A 6 11.52 4.14 -3.68
C ARG A 6 10.14 4.42 -3.11
N ALA A 7 9.34 5.26 -3.76
CA ALA A 7 7.97 5.51 -3.35
C ALA A 7 7.09 4.26 -3.46
N PHE A 8 7.27 3.45 -4.51
CA PHE A 8 6.60 2.16 -4.64
C PHE A 8 6.95 1.22 -3.48
N VAL A 9 8.23 1.05 -3.17
CA VAL A 9 8.68 0.20 -2.05
C VAL A 9 8.09 0.67 -0.73
N LEU A 10 8.21 1.98 -0.43
CA LEU A 10 7.68 2.56 0.81
C LEU A 10 6.16 2.42 0.91
N ARG A 11 5.42 2.62 -0.19
CA ARG A 11 3.96 2.44 -0.21
C ARG A 11 3.58 0.99 0.04
N PHE A 12 4.32 0.04 -0.53
CA PHE A 12 4.09 -1.38 -0.30
C PHE A 12 4.31 -1.76 1.18
N GLU A 13 5.41 -1.32 1.77
CA GLU A 13 5.71 -1.53 3.20
C GLU A 13 4.67 -0.88 4.11
N LEU A 14 4.27 0.36 3.81
CA LEU A 14 3.24 1.09 4.55
C LEU A 14 1.90 0.31 4.57
N ILE A 15 1.44 -0.17 3.41
CA ILE A 15 0.23 -0.98 3.30
C ILE A 15 0.40 -2.31 4.03
N HIS A 16 1.57 -2.93 3.90
CA HIS A 16 1.88 -4.21 4.55
C HIS A 16 1.81 -4.13 6.08
N GLU A 17 2.30 -3.04 6.67
CA GLU A 17 2.22 -2.84 8.11
C GLU A 17 0.81 -2.44 8.54
N PHE A 18 0.16 -1.53 7.80
CA PHE A 18 -1.17 -1.04 8.15
C PHE A 18 -2.26 -2.12 8.04
N ARG A 19 -2.13 -3.13 7.17
CA ARG A 19 -3.09 -4.25 7.10
C ARG A 19 -3.19 -5.06 8.40
N ARG A 20 -2.19 -4.95 9.29
CA ARG A 20 -2.19 -5.60 10.61
C ARG A 20 -2.91 -4.75 11.66
N PHE A 21 -3.17 -3.48 11.37
CA PHE A 21 -3.82 -2.56 12.29
C PHE A 21 -5.24 -3.00 12.69
N PRO A 22 -6.11 -3.50 11.78
CA PRO A 22 -7.41 -4.07 12.16
C PRO A 22 -7.36 -5.26 13.12
N LEU A 23 -6.21 -5.95 13.24
CA LEU A 23 -6.03 -7.03 14.22
C LEU A 23 -5.73 -6.50 15.63
N LYS A 24 -5.33 -5.23 15.72
CA LYS A 24 -5.02 -4.53 16.97
C LYS A 24 -6.18 -3.61 17.37
N ASP A 25 -6.84 -2.99 16.40
CA ASP A 25 -7.96 -2.08 16.62
C ASP A 25 -9.27 -2.86 16.86
N PRO A 26 -9.91 -2.73 18.03
CA PRO A 26 -11.14 -3.43 18.33
C PRO A 26 -12.38 -2.78 17.68
N PHE A 27 -12.22 -1.71 16.90
CA PHE A 27 -13.29 -0.93 16.25
C PHE A 27 -14.38 -0.46 17.24
N LEU A 28 -13.98 -0.18 18.48
CA LEU A 28 -14.89 0.31 19.51
C LEU A 28 -15.07 1.83 19.41
N PRO A 29 -16.22 2.37 19.86
CA PRO A 29 -16.36 3.79 20.15
C PRO A 29 -15.22 4.32 21.01
N ARG A 30 -14.76 5.55 20.75
CA ARG A 30 -13.59 6.16 21.43
C ARG A 30 -13.68 6.11 22.96
N ASP A 31 -14.89 6.26 23.51
CA ASP A 31 -15.13 6.24 24.95
C ASP A 31 -14.91 4.87 25.60
N LEU A 32 -14.89 3.79 24.81
CA LEU A 32 -14.70 2.42 25.26
C LEU A 32 -13.27 1.91 25.05
N LEU A 33 -12.39 2.74 24.48
CA LEU A 33 -10.99 2.37 24.22
C LEU A 33 -10.11 2.65 25.45
N PRO A 34 -9.08 1.82 25.71
CA PRO A 34 -8.10 2.09 26.75
C PRO A 34 -7.33 3.38 26.44
N LYS A 35 -7.15 4.25 27.44
CA LYS A 35 -6.45 5.54 27.27
C LYS A 35 -4.97 5.43 27.70
N PRO A 36 -4.01 5.94 26.90
CA PRO A 36 -4.19 6.53 25.56
C PRO A 36 -4.34 5.46 24.46
N TRP A 37 -5.19 5.73 23.47
CA TRP A 37 -5.34 4.90 22.26
C TRP A 37 -4.78 5.65 21.05
N GLY A 38 -3.76 5.11 20.38
CA GLY A 38 -3.09 5.75 19.24
C GLY A 38 -3.70 5.43 17.87
N GLY A 39 -4.94 4.94 17.81
CA GLY A 39 -5.54 4.49 16.54
C GLY A 39 -5.82 5.60 15.54
N ASP A 40 -6.24 6.77 16.02
CA ASP A 40 -6.44 7.95 15.18
C ASP A 40 -5.10 8.44 14.60
N ASP A 41 -4.08 8.59 15.45
CA ASP A 41 -2.73 8.99 15.03
C ASP A 41 -2.14 8.03 13.99
N ALA A 42 -2.30 6.71 14.19
CA ALA A 42 -1.85 5.70 13.24
C ALA A 42 -2.57 5.82 11.89
N THR A 43 -3.87 6.13 11.91
CA THR A 43 -4.67 6.33 10.70
C THR A 43 -4.26 7.60 9.96
N ASP A 44 -3.99 8.69 10.67
CA ASP A 44 -3.60 9.96 10.09
C ASP A 44 -2.20 9.88 9.45
N VAL A 45 -1.23 9.25 10.15
CA VAL A 45 0.10 8.98 9.58
C VAL A 45 0.01 8.10 8.34
N PHE A 46 -0.84 7.07 8.37
CA PHE A 46 -1.04 6.20 7.21
C PHE A 46 -1.57 6.99 6.01
N ARG A 47 -2.62 7.80 6.20
CA ARG A 47 -3.22 8.60 5.13
C ARG A 47 -2.23 9.58 4.53
N ASP A 48 -1.53 10.35 5.36
CA ASP A 48 -0.55 11.33 4.90
C ASP A 48 0.58 10.69 4.08
N LEU A 49 1.15 9.59 4.55
CA LEU A 49 2.20 8.88 3.81
C LEU A 49 1.64 8.23 2.54
N HIS A 50 0.47 7.60 2.62
CA HIS A 50 -0.15 6.96 1.46
C HIS A 50 -0.40 7.96 0.33
N ASP A 51 -0.96 9.14 0.65
CA ASP A 51 -1.31 10.16 -0.34
C ASP A 51 -0.06 10.75 -1.01
N ARG A 52 1.02 10.96 -0.25
CA ARG A 52 2.31 11.43 -0.80
C ARG A 52 2.98 10.39 -1.71
N LEU A 53 2.84 9.11 -1.38
CA LEU A 53 3.53 8.02 -2.09
C LEU A 53 2.74 7.50 -3.30
N MET A 54 1.41 7.68 -3.33
CA MET A 54 0.53 7.13 -4.38
C MET A 54 1.00 7.52 -5.79
N GLY A 55 1.13 8.82 -6.08
CA GLY A 55 1.48 9.29 -7.43
C GLY A 55 2.82 8.75 -7.95
N PRO A 56 3.94 8.96 -7.22
CA PRO A 56 5.24 8.45 -7.63
C PRO A 56 5.27 6.91 -7.74
N ALA A 57 4.61 6.18 -6.83
CA ALA A 57 4.51 4.72 -6.91
C ALA A 57 3.75 4.26 -8.17
N ASP A 58 2.64 4.91 -8.50
CA ASP A 58 1.83 4.58 -9.68
C ASP A 58 2.57 4.91 -10.99
N ASN A 59 3.39 5.96 -11.00
CA ASN A 59 4.29 6.27 -12.12
C ASN A 59 5.26 5.12 -12.37
N TRP A 60 5.90 4.59 -11.32
CA TRP A 60 6.81 3.46 -11.44
C TRP A 60 6.11 2.20 -11.97
N VAL A 61 4.94 1.86 -11.41
CA VAL A 61 4.17 0.69 -11.89
C VAL A 61 3.80 0.86 -13.38
N SER A 62 3.35 2.05 -13.76
CA SER A 62 2.98 2.35 -15.14
C SER A 62 4.16 2.20 -16.11
N ASP A 63 5.36 2.62 -15.70
CA ASP A 63 6.59 2.46 -16.49
C ASP A 63 6.98 0.98 -16.63
N VAL A 64 6.97 0.22 -15.52
CA VAL A 64 7.23 -1.23 -15.53
C VAL A 64 6.26 -1.96 -16.47
N LEU A 65 4.97 -1.63 -16.43
CA LEU A 65 3.97 -2.24 -17.29
C LEU A 65 4.14 -1.87 -18.77
N ARG A 66 4.57 -0.63 -19.06
CA ARG A 66 4.88 -0.19 -20.43
C ARG A 66 6.08 -0.93 -21.01
N ASN A 67 7.06 -1.21 -20.17
CA ASN A 67 8.33 -1.84 -20.55
C ASN A 67 8.33 -3.37 -20.37
N ALA A 68 7.23 -3.94 -19.86
CA ALA A 68 7.09 -5.37 -19.70
C ALA A 68 7.07 -6.05 -21.08
N PRO A 69 7.81 -7.16 -21.29
CA PRO A 69 7.69 -7.92 -22.51
C PRO A 69 6.22 -8.35 -22.66
N PRO A 70 5.69 -8.40 -23.91
CA PRO A 70 4.34 -8.88 -24.13
C PRO A 70 4.20 -10.26 -23.47
N HIS A 71 3.16 -10.41 -22.66
CA HIS A 71 2.73 -11.72 -22.20
C HIS A 71 2.48 -12.57 -23.46
N ILE A 72 3.42 -13.47 -23.76
CA ILE A 72 3.19 -14.49 -24.77
C ILE A 72 2.18 -15.43 -24.12
N ASP A 73 0.91 -15.31 -24.53
CA ASP A 73 -0.15 -16.22 -24.12
C ASP A 73 0.15 -17.59 -24.72
N GLN A 74 0.98 -18.37 -24.03
CA GLN A 74 1.14 -19.80 -24.26
C GLN A 74 -0.05 -20.48 -23.60
N GLY A 75 -1.25 -20.21 -24.13
CA GLY A 75 -2.43 -21.00 -23.80
C GLY A 75 -2.11 -22.48 -24.00
N PRO A 76 -2.73 -23.40 -23.25
CA PRO A 76 -2.46 -24.81 -23.43
C PRO A 76 -2.77 -25.17 -24.88
N SER A 77 -1.74 -25.60 -25.63
CA SER A 77 -1.93 -26.30 -26.90
C SER A 77 -2.58 -27.64 -26.55
N VAL A 78 -3.89 -27.62 -26.35
CA VAL A 78 -4.69 -28.84 -26.15
C VAL A 78 -4.78 -29.53 -27.52
N PRO A 79 -4.28 -30.77 -27.68
CA PRO A 79 -4.53 -31.56 -28.87
C PRO A 79 -5.99 -31.97 -29.00
#